data_AF-A0A8F5BNS9-F1
#
_entry.id   AF-A0A8F5BNS9-F1
#
_cell.length_a   1.000
_cell.length_b   1.000
_cell.length_c   1.000
_cell.angle_alpha   90.00
_cell.angle_beta   90.00
_cell.angle_gamma   90.00
#
_symmetry.space_group_name_H-M   'P 1'
#
loop_
_entity.id
_entity.type
_entity.pdbx_description
1 polymer ?
#
loop_
_entity_poly.entity_id
_entity_poly.type
_entity_poly.pdbx_seq_one_letter_code
_entity_poly.pdbx_strand_id
1 'polypeptide(L)'
;MKLTAEKFGKVVKVIVFGSIVKGKVTGSSDLDVAIFYSEELTDKEKIRRVLEILNEVGEEIAVIDIQVFMKREDFFLKFIGEYVEI
;
A
#
# COMPACT_ATOMS: atom_id res chain seq x y z
N MET A 1 9.18 -3.07 -15.42
CA MET A 1 9.83 -2.37 -14.29
C MET A 1 10.12 -0.90 -14.57
N LYS A 2 10.82 -0.52 -15.66
CA LYS A 2 11.19 0.88 -15.91
C LYS A 2 9.99 1.84 -16.03
N LEU A 3 8.97 1.46 -16.82
CA LEU A 3 7.73 2.23 -16.99
C LEU A 3 6.90 2.38 -15.70
N THR A 4 6.86 1.34 -14.86
CA THR A 4 6.14 1.36 -13.59
C THR A 4 6.80 2.31 -12.58
N ALA A 5 8.14 2.31 -12.51
CA ALA A 5 8.88 3.23 -11.66
C ALA A 5 8.86 4.67 -12.19
N GLU A 6 8.78 4.86 -13.50
CA GLU A 6 8.59 6.19 -14.11
C GLU A 6 7.20 6.76 -13.80
N LYS A 7 6.15 5.92 -13.81
CA LYS A 7 4.77 6.33 -13.52
C LYS A 7 4.51 6.53 -12.02
N PHE A 8 4.90 5.54 -11.22
CA PHE A 8 4.58 5.48 -9.80
C PHE A 8 5.74 5.89 -8.90
N GLY A 9 6.93 6.20 -9.42
CA GLY A 9 8.09 6.50 -8.58
C GLY A 9 8.79 5.26 -8.03
N LYS A 10 9.84 5.48 -7.24
CA LYS A 10 10.67 4.39 -6.71
C LYS A 10 10.05 3.81 -5.42
N VAL A 11 9.23 2.79 -5.60
CA VAL A 11 8.74 1.92 -4.51
C VAL A 11 9.90 1.11 -3.96
N VAL A 12 10.05 1.09 -2.63
CA VAL A 12 11.07 0.30 -1.92
C VAL A 12 10.51 -0.91 -1.20
N LYS A 13 9.22 -0.89 -0.88
CA LYS A 13 8.54 -1.97 -0.16
C LYS A 13 7.04 -1.88 -0.40
N VAL A 14 6.40 -3.03 -0.59
CA VAL A 14 4.94 -3.18 -0.56
C VAL A 14 4.63 -4.25 0.48
N ILE A 15 3.66 -3.97 1.34
CA ILE A 15 3.18 -4.93 2.32
C ILE A 15 1.67 -5.05 2.25
N VAL A 16 1.18 -6.24 2.54
CA VAL A 16 -0.22 -6.50 2.89
C VAL A 16 -0.28 -6.72 4.39
N PHE A 17 -1.25 -6.13 5.06
CA PHE A 17 -1.42 -6.24 6.50
C PHE A 17 -2.90 -6.37 6.87
N GLY A 18 -3.21 -6.23 8.16
CA GLY A 18 -4.60 -6.18 8.61
C GLY A 18 -5.27 -7.54 8.76
N SER A 19 -6.59 -7.57 8.62
CA SER A 19 -7.42 -8.72 9.02
C SER A 19 -7.13 -9.99 8.20
N ILE A 20 -6.76 -9.81 6.93
CA ILE A 20 -6.42 -10.90 6.01
C ILE A 20 -5.17 -11.65 6.47
N VAL A 21 -4.11 -10.90 6.81
CA VAL A 21 -2.86 -11.49 7.30
C VAL A 21 -3.05 -12.16 8.66
N LYS A 22 -3.90 -11.60 9.52
CA LYS A 22 -4.17 -12.10 10.88
C LYS A 22 -5.12 -13.31 10.92
N GLY A 23 -5.49 -13.88 9.78
CA GLY A 23 -6.37 -15.06 9.69
C GLY A 23 -7.81 -14.82 10.17
N LYS A 24 -8.23 -13.55 10.29
CA LYS A 24 -9.58 -13.17 10.73
C LYS A 24 -10.55 -12.92 9.55
N VAL A 25 -10.28 -13.55 8.41
CA VAL A 25 -10.98 -13.30 7.15
C VAL A 25 -12.45 -13.71 7.26
N THR A 26 -13.35 -12.74 7.08
CA THR A 26 -14.74 -12.96 6.65
C THR A 26 -14.80 -12.78 5.13
N GLY A 27 -15.80 -13.34 4.43
CA GLY A 27 -15.93 -13.28 2.96
C GLY A 27 -16.12 -11.88 2.35
N SER A 28 -15.98 -10.81 3.15
CA SER A 28 -16.05 -9.39 2.79
C SER A 28 -14.86 -8.60 3.35
N SER A 29 -13.72 -9.24 3.62
CA SER A 29 -12.59 -8.57 4.29
C SER A 29 -11.89 -7.59 3.35
N ASP A 30 -11.67 -6.37 3.86
CA ASP A 30 -10.92 -5.33 3.19
C ASP A 30 -9.44 -5.75 3.05
N LEU A 31 -8.82 -5.46 1.89
CA LEU A 31 -7.41 -5.72 1.64
C LEU A 31 -6.59 -4.48 2.00
N ASP A 32 -5.88 -4.53 3.14
CA ASP A 32 -5.04 -3.43 3.60
C ASP A 32 -3.63 -3.52 2.98
N VAL A 33 -3.25 -2.52 2.18
CA VAL A 33 -1.96 -2.45 1.48
C VAL A 33 -1.20 -1.19 1.89
N ALA A 34 0.07 -1.34 2.28
CA ALA A 34 0.96 -0.21 2.53
C ALA A 34 2.12 -0.22 1.53
N ILE A 35 2.37 0.93 0.90
CA ILE A 35 3.38 1.10 -0.14
C ILE A 35 4.38 2.16 0.33
N PHE A 36 5.64 1.77 0.40
CA PHE A 36 6.73 2.63 0.85
C PHE A 36 7.54 3.13 -0.33
N TYR A 37 7.76 4.43 -0.38
CA TYR A 37 8.60 5.09 -1.38
C TYR A 37 9.94 5.52 -0.79
N SER A 38 11.00 5.48 -1.61
CA SER A 38 12.30 6.04 -1.21
C SER A 38 12.34 7.56 -1.24
N GLU A 39 11.50 8.16 -2.07
CA GLU A 39 11.39 9.62 -2.22
C GLU A 39 10.57 10.24 -1.07
N GLU A 40 10.88 11.49 -0.74
CA GLU A 40 10.01 12.27 0.14
C GLU A 40 8.77 12.70 -0.65
N LEU A 41 7.60 12.38 -0.10
CA LEU A 41 6.32 12.69 -0.72
C LEU A 41 5.55 13.66 0.17
N THR A 42 5.06 14.74 -0.43
CA THR A 42 4.04 15.59 0.19
C THR A 42 2.73 14.82 0.34
N ASP A 43 1.85 15.26 1.24
CA ASP A 43 0.53 14.64 1.43
C ASP A 43 -0.29 14.62 0.12
N LYS A 44 -0.16 15.67 -0.70
CA LYS A 44 -0.81 15.75 -2.00
C LYS A 44 -0.30 14.66 -2.96
N GLU A 45 1.00 14.37 -2.95
CA GLU A 45 1.58 13.30 -3.77
C GLU A 45 1.20 11.92 -3.27
N LYS A 46 1.14 11.71 -1.95
CA LYS A 46 0.63 10.47 -1.35
C LYS A 46 -0.80 10.18 -1.83
N ILE A 47 -1.69 11.18 -1.73
CA ILE A 47 -3.08 11.07 -2.21
C ILE A 47 -3.13 10.79 -3.71
N ARG A 48 -2.36 11.52 -4.53
CA ARG A 48 -2.30 11.29 -5.98
C ARG A 48 -1.89 9.85 -6.29
N ARG A 49 -0.87 9.32 -5.62
CA ARG A 49 -0.39 7.95 -5.84
C ARG A 49 -1.44 6.91 -5.48
N VAL A 50 -2.16 7.09 -4.37
CA VAL A 50 -3.29 6.22 -4.00
C VAL A 50 -4.33 6.18 -5.13
N LEU A 51 -4.76 7.34 -5.62
CA LEU A 51 -5.76 7.43 -6.71
C LEU A 51 -5.26 6.80 -8.02
N GLU A 52 -3.99 7.01 -8.36
CA GLU A 52 -3.40 6.40 -9.56
C GLU A 52 -3.36 4.87 -9.46
N ILE A 53 -3.09 4.32 -8.28
CA ILE A 53 -3.10 2.87 -8.07
C ILE A 53 -4.54 2.34 -8.13
N LEU A 54 -5.48 2.98 -7.44
CA LEU A 54 -6.88 2.58 -7.45
C LEU A 54 -7.48 2.58 -8.86
N ASN A 55 -7.10 3.54 -9.71
CA ASN A 55 -7.54 3.58 -11.10
C ASN A 55 -7.02 2.42 -11.97
N GLU A 56 -5.92 1.77 -11.57
CA GLU A 56 -5.37 0.60 -12.29
C GLU A 56 -5.90 -0.72 -11.74
N VAL A 57 -6.43 -0.71 -10.51
CA VAL A 57 -7.05 -1.88 -9.90
C VAL A 57 -8.45 -2.06 -10.51
N GLY A 58 -8.70 -3.21 -11.11
CA GLY A 58 -10.01 -3.53 -11.70
C GLY A 58 -11.15 -3.57 -10.67
N GLU A 59 -12.37 -3.29 -11.12
CA GLU A 59 -13.58 -3.19 -10.28
C GLU A 59 -13.93 -4.46 -9.48
N GLU A 60 -13.29 -5.60 -9.78
CA GLU A 60 -13.54 -6.89 -9.14
C GLU A 60 -12.77 -7.11 -7.83
N ILE A 61 -11.81 -6.25 -7.48
CA ILE A 61 -11.07 -6.43 -6.22
C ILE A 61 -11.88 -5.81 -5.08
N ALA A 62 -12.22 -6.66 -4.10
CA ALA A 62 -12.79 -6.31 -2.81
C ALA A 62 -12.12 -5.05 -2.23
N VAL A 63 -12.90 -4.22 -1.53
CA VAL A 63 -12.50 -2.98 -0.84
C VAL A 63 -11.01 -2.99 -0.44
N ILE A 64 -10.17 -2.28 -1.21
CA ILE A 64 -8.74 -2.16 -0.91
C ILE A 64 -8.52 -0.83 -0.18
N ASP A 65 -7.93 -0.88 1.01
CA ASP A 65 -7.38 0.31 1.65
C ASP A 65 -5.89 0.44 1.30
N ILE A 66 -5.50 1.55 0.67
CA ILE A 66 -4.12 1.79 0.24
C ILE A 66 -3.53 2.95 1.04
N GLN A 67 -2.47 2.65 1.77
CA GLN A 67 -1.71 3.64 2.55
C GLN A 67 -0.33 3.85 1.93
N VAL A 68 0.03 5.11 1.66
CA VAL A 68 1.30 5.48 1.06
C VAL A 68 2.21 6.12 2.10
N PHE A 69 3.38 5.52 2.28
CA PHE A 69 4.37 5.93 3.27
C PHE A 69 5.71 6.30 2.62
N MET A 70 6.44 7.16 3.31
CA MET A 70 7.86 7.35 3.10
C MET A 70 8.64 6.29 3.86
N LYS A 71 9.83 5.91 3.37
CA LYS A 71 10.74 4.97 4.06
C LYS A 71 11.05 5.34 5.52
N ARG A 72 10.90 6.60 5.91
CA ARG A 72 11.20 7.08 7.28
C ARG A 72 10.08 6.77 8.27
N GLU A 73 8.92 6.32 7.80
CA GLU A 73 7.71 6.06 8.60
C GLU A 73 7.68 4.62 9.15
N ASP A 74 8.85 4.03 9.43
CA ASP A 74 9.03 2.64 9.90
C ASP A 74 8.32 2.33 11.24
N PHE A 75 7.89 3.34 11.98
CA PHE A 75 7.07 3.16 13.19
C PHE A 75 5.75 2.45 12.88
N PHE A 76 5.22 2.61 11.68
CA PHE A 76 3.99 1.96 11.22
C PHE A 76 4.12 0.43 11.25
N LEU A 77 5.27 -0.11 10.81
CA LEU A 77 5.53 -1.55 10.82
C LEU A 77 5.50 -2.13 12.24
N LYS A 78 5.97 -1.37 13.23
CA LYS A 78 5.90 -1.78 14.64
C LYS A 78 4.47 -1.79 15.17
N PHE A 79 3.61 -0.90 14.68
CA PHE A 79 2.22 -0.78 15.11
C PHE A 79 1.33 -1.91 14.53
N ILE A 80 1.47 -2.23 13.25
CA ILE A 80 0.64 -3.26 12.60
C ILE A 80 0.97 -4.68 13.07
N GLY A 81 2.22 -4.91 13.49
CA GLY A 81 2.73 -6.15 14.06
C GLY A 81 2.97 -7.25 13.02
N GLU A 82 1.90 -7.71 12.37
CA GLU A 82 1.91 -8.80 11.39
C GLU A 82 1.60 -8.27 9.99
N TYR A 83 2.45 -8.64 9.02
CA TYR A 83 2.32 -8.27 7.62
C TYR A 83 3.05 -9.27 6.72
N VAL A 84 2.72 -9.25 5.43
CA VAL A 84 3.41 -9.98 4.36
C VAL A 84 4.05 -8.96 3.43
N GLU A 85 5.35 -9.06 3.20
CA GLU A 85 6.08 -8.25 2.21
C GLU A 85 6.07 -8.96 0.85
N ILE A 86 5.76 -8.22 -0.23
CA ILE A 86 5.62 -8.72 -1.61
C ILE A 86 6.70 -8.10 -2.50
#